data_AF-A0A645G5G5-F1
#
_entry.id   AF-A0A645G5G5-F1
#
_cell.length_a   1.000
_cell.length_b   1.000
_cell.length_c   1.000
_cell.angle_alpha   90.00
_cell.angle_beta   90.00
_cell.angle_gamma   90.00
#
_symmetry.space_group_name_H-M   'P 1'
#
loop_
_entity.id
_entity.type
_entity.pdbx_description
1 polymer ?
#
loop_
_entity_poly.entity_id
_entity_poly.type
_entity_poly.pdbx_seq_one_letter_code
_entity_poly.pdbx_strand_id
1 'polypeptide(L)'
;MVLLIPLGEPDAAEVANRLHLNSLILEAIQKACPIWRDREMLEPLPASQFCRHLNGLPVTGGFALYILAKTGIFKEKLDKYFSKWRFVSPFTDGNRLKEMGLQPGPKYSEILERLRSAWIEGEVNSQVEEEKLLTQLLD
;
A
#
# COMPACT_ATOMS: atom_id res chain seq x y z
N MET A 1 -20.30 -5.46 -3.09
CA MET A 1 -19.02 -4.78 -2.77
C MET A 1 -18.98 -3.36 -3.31
N VAL A 2 -18.97 -3.14 -4.62
CA VAL A 2 -18.99 -1.79 -5.24
C VAL A 2 -20.10 -0.90 -4.66
N LEU A 3 -21.34 -1.40 -4.58
CA LEU A 3 -22.45 -0.63 -4.02
C LEU A 3 -22.44 -0.49 -2.49
N LEU A 4 -21.63 -1.31 -1.79
CA LEU A 4 -21.62 -1.36 -0.32
C LEU A 4 -20.53 -0.46 0.26
N ILE A 5 -19.37 -0.36 -0.39
CA ILE A 5 -18.24 0.45 0.07
C ILE A 5 -18.63 1.93 0.33
N PRO A 6 -19.42 2.60 -0.54
CA PRO A 6 -19.83 3.98 -0.29
C PRO A 6 -20.78 4.18 0.91
N LEU A 7 -21.41 3.11 1.40
CA LEU A 7 -22.29 3.19 2.58
C LEU A 7 -21.51 3.35 3.89
N GLY A 8 -20.23 2.99 3.90
CA GLY A 8 -19.41 2.97 5.11
C GLY A 8 -19.53 1.66 5.90
N GLU A 9 -18.63 1.46 6.87
CA GLU A 9 -18.45 0.19 7.57
C GLU A 9 -19.69 -0.35 8.31
N PRO A 10 -20.45 0.42 9.13
CA PRO A 10 -21.56 -0.16 9.87
C PRO A 10 -22.69 -0.62 8.93
N ASP A 11 -23.07 0.22 7.97
CA ASP A 11 -24.16 -0.07 7.03
C ASP A 11 -23.76 -1.17 6.03
N ALA A 12 -22.52 -1.13 5.53
CA ALA A 12 -22.02 -2.15 4.61
C ALA A 12 -21.93 -3.53 5.28
N ALA A 13 -21.55 -3.59 6.57
CA ALA A 13 -21.50 -4.83 7.33
C ALA A 13 -22.89 -5.40 7.59
N GLU A 14 -23.87 -4.56 7.95
CA GLU A 14 -25.25 -5.02 8.14
C GLU A 14 -25.81 -5.64 6.85
N VAL A 15 -25.66 -4.93 5.72
CA VAL A 15 -26.13 -5.43 4.41
C VAL A 15 -25.39 -6.69 4.00
N ALA A 16 -24.07 -6.76 4.22
CA ALA A 16 -23.27 -7.94 3.92
C ALA A 16 -23.72 -9.17 4.72
N ASN A 17 -24.05 -9.00 6.00
CA ASN A 17 -24.56 -10.07 6.86
C ASN A 17 -25.94 -10.55 6.39
N ARG A 18 -26.85 -9.63 6.07
CA ARG A 18 -28.20 -9.95 5.59
C ARG A 18 -28.19 -10.69 4.25
N LEU A 19 -27.20 -10.40 3.41
CA LEU A 19 -27.01 -11.07 2.12
C LEU A 19 -26.15 -12.34 2.22
N HIS A 20 -25.74 -12.76 3.42
CA HIS A 20 -24.89 -13.93 3.66
C HIS A 20 -23.62 -13.94 2.79
N LEU A 21 -22.96 -12.79 2.66
CA LEU A 21 -21.72 -12.69 1.89
C LEU A 21 -20.60 -13.50 2.56
N ASN A 22 -19.72 -14.09 1.75
CA ASN A 22 -18.60 -14.86 2.29
C ASN A 22 -17.57 -13.95 3.01
N SER A 23 -16.73 -14.58 3.84
CA SER A 23 -15.73 -13.90 4.66
C SER A 23 -14.72 -13.08 3.83
N LEU A 24 -14.34 -13.57 2.64
CA LEU A 24 -13.42 -12.85 1.74
C LEU A 24 -14.01 -11.54 1.23
N ILE A 25 -15.30 -11.53 0.89
CA ILE A 25 -16.02 -10.33 0.45
C ILE A 25 -16.20 -9.37 1.62
N LEU A 26 -16.51 -9.89 2.81
CA LEU A 26 -16.66 -9.07 4.02
C LEU A 26 -15.35 -8.37 4.38
N GLU A 27 -14.23 -9.10 4.40
CA GLU A 27 -12.90 -8.55 4.66
C GLU A 27 -12.54 -7.46 3.62
N ALA A 28 -12.80 -7.73 2.34
CA ALA A 28 -12.55 -6.77 1.28
C ALA A 28 -13.40 -5.49 1.42
N ILE A 29 -14.66 -5.60 1.85
CA ILE A 29 -15.52 -4.44 2.15
C ILE A 29 -14.95 -3.68 3.33
N GLN A 30 -14.67 -4.36 4.45
CA GLN A 30 -14.15 -3.76 5.68
C GLN A 30 -12.86 -2.97 5.44
N LYS A 31 -11.94 -3.52 4.65
CA LYS A 31 -10.67 -2.85 4.32
C LYS A 31 -10.82 -1.73 3.28
N ALA A 32 -11.79 -1.84 2.36
CA ALA A 32 -11.99 -0.84 1.30
C ALA A 32 -12.80 0.38 1.75
N CYS A 33 -13.75 0.22 2.68
CA CYS A 33 -14.57 1.32 3.22
C CYS A 33 -13.74 2.51 3.75
N PRO A 34 -12.74 2.34 4.64
CA PRO A 34 -11.98 3.47 5.16
C PRO A 34 -11.14 4.13 4.07
N ILE A 35 -10.57 3.35 3.14
CA ILE A 35 -9.81 3.87 2.00
C ILE A 35 -10.70 4.73 1.09
N TRP A 36 -11.94 4.30 0.84
CA TRP A 36 -12.91 5.07 0.04
C TRP A 36 -13.34 6.37 0.73
N ARG A 37 -13.58 6.31 2.05
CA ARG A 37 -13.93 7.46 2.87
C ARG A 37 -12.81 8.51 2.83
N ASP A 38 -11.57 8.07 2.99
CA ASP A 38 -10.41 8.96 3.14
C ASP A 38 -9.74 9.29 1.78
N ARG A 39 -10.34 8.88 0.65
CA ARG A 39 -9.74 8.97 -0.70
C ARG A 39 -9.20 10.36 -1.05
N GLU A 40 -9.91 11.43 -0.69
CA GLU A 40 -9.54 12.81 -1.00
C GLU A 40 -8.28 13.24 -0.24
N MET A 41 -8.07 12.69 0.96
CA MET A 41 -6.84 12.87 1.74
C MET A 41 -5.70 12.01 1.19
N LEU A 42 -6.00 10.84 0.60
CA LEU A 42 -5.00 9.95 0.01
C LEU A 42 -4.49 10.43 -1.35
N GLU A 43 -5.32 11.15 -2.11
CA GLU A 43 -4.98 11.69 -3.43
C GLU A 43 -3.71 12.55 -3.46
N PRO A 44 -3.45 13.50 -2.53
CA PRO A 44 -2.23 14.29 -2.55
C PRO A 44 -1.00 13.56 -2.00
N LEU A 45 -1.14 12.39 -1.36
CA LEU A 45 -0.02 11.73 -0.69
C LEU A 45 1.07 11.25 -1.67
N PRO A 46 2.35 11.22 -1.26
CA PRO A 46 3.40 10.56 -2.02
C PRO A 46 3.06 9.08 -2.31
N ALA A 47 3.65 8.53 -3.37
CA ALA A 47 3.36 7.17 -3.82
C ALA A 47 3.66 6.13 -2.72
N SER A 48 4.75 6.28 -1.99
CA SER A 48 5.13 5.40 -0.87
C SER A 48 4.07 5.38 0.24
N GLN A 49 3.62 6.56 0.66
CA GLN A 49 2.60 6.74 1.70
C GLN A 49 1.24 6.21 1.24
N PHE A 50 0.85 6.47 -0.01
CA PHE A 50 -0.34 5.90 -0.61
C PHE A 50 -0.29 4.36 -0.57
N CYS A 51 0.83 3.76 -0.98
CA CYS A 51 1.02 2.31 -0.92
C CYS A 51 0.89 1.73 0.48
N ARG A 52 1.34 2.46 1.52
CA ARG A 52 1.23 2.04 2.91
C ARG A 52 -0.23 1.93 3.37
N HIS A 53 -1.07 2.89 2.98
CA HIS A 53 -2.51 2.87 3.31
C HIS A 53 -3.27 1.73 2.61
N LEU A 54 -2.79 1.28 1.46
CA LEU A 54 -3.39 0.17 0.71
C LEU A 54 -2.79 -1.19 1.09
N ASN A 55 -1.81 -1.24 2.00
CA ASN A 55 -1.15 -2.49 2.36
C ASN A 55 -2.15 -3.47 3.00
N GLY A 56 -2.12 -4.72 2.55
CA GLY A 56 -3.04 -5.75 3.02
C GLY A 56 -4.48 -5.64 2.50
N LEU A 57 -4.78 -4.71 1.58
CA LEU A 57 -6.06 -4.63 0.88
C LEU A 57 -6.21 -5.82 -0.08
N PRO A 58 -7.27 -6.65 0.04
CA PRO A 58 -7.54 -7.71 -0.92
C PRO A 58 -7.73 -7.16 -2.34
N VAL A 59 -7.28 -7.90 -3.35
CA VAL A 59 -7.36 -7.50 -4.76
C VAL A 59 -8.80 -7.18 -5.20
N THR A 60 -9.77 -7.94 -4.69
CA THR A 60 -11.21 -7.71 -4.93
C THR A 60 -11.68 -6.36 -4.40
N GLY A 61 -11.23 -5.96 -3.21
CA GLY A 61 -11.50 -4.64 -2.62
C GLY A 61 -10.86 -3.51 -3.45
N GLY A 62 -9.61 -3.70 -3.87
CA GLY A 62 -8.91 -2.79 -4.77
C GLY A 62 -9.62 -2.58 -6.11
N PHE A 63 -10.09 -3.67 -6.72
CA PHE A 63 -10.86 -3.60 -7.97
C PHE A 63 -12.19 -2.88 -7.79
N ALA A 64 -12.88 -3.10 -6.66
CA ALA A 64 -14.10 -2.37 -6.35
C ALA A 64 -13.85 -0.85 -6.20
N LEU A 65 -12.79 -0.45 -5.51
CA LEU A 65 -12.37 0.95 -5.41
C LEU A 65 -12.03 1.54 -6.79
N TYR A 66 -11.35 0.78 -7.65
CA TYR A 66 -10.99 1.21 -9.00
C TYR A 66 -12.22 1.49 -9.87
N ILE A 67 -13.27 0.66 -9.76
CA ILE A 67 -14.56 0.89 -10.43
C ILE A 67 -15.25 2.14 -9.86
N LEU A 68 -15.28 2.28 -8.54
CA LEU A 68 -15.94 3.39 -7.84
C LEU A 68 -15.32 4.75 -8.16
N ALA A 69 -14.00 4.82 -8.25
CA ALA A 69 -13.27 6.06 -8.51
C ALA A 69 -13.63 6.69 -9.87
N LYS A 70 -14.07 5.89 -10.85
CA LYS A 70 -14.41 6.26 -12.24
C LYS A 70 -13.26 6.91 -13.04
N THR A 71 -12.73 8.05 -12.59
CA THR A 71 -11.66 8.86 -13.20
C THR A 71 -10.89 9.65 -12.13
N GLY A 72 -9.69 10.14 -12.43
CA GLY A 72 -8.94 11.06 -11.55
C GLY A 72 -7.72 10.44 -10.86
N ILE A 73 -7.04 11.26 -10.04
CA ILE A 73 -5.74 10.94 -9.44
C ILE A 73 -5.84 9.67 -8.58
N PHE A 74 -6.89 9.52 -7.78
CA PHE A 74 -7.08 8.33 -6.95
C PHE A 74 -7.12 7.03 -7.79
N LYS A 75 -7.82 7.05 -8.94
CA LYS A 75 -7.91 5.90 -9.84
C LYS A 75 -6.55 5.58 -10.48
N GLU A 76 -5.82 6.60 -10.93
CA GLU A 76 -4.48 6.43 -11.52
C GLU A 76 -3.49 5.85 -10.50
N LYS A 77 -3.57 6.29 -9.23
CA LYS A 77 -2.74 5.74 -8.16
C LYS A 77 -3.11 4.31 -7.80
N LEU A 78 -4.39 3.96 -7.79
CA LEU A 78 -4.83 2.57 -7.64
C LEU A 78 -4.27 1.69 -8.76
N ASP A 79 -4.33 2.16 -10.01
CA ASP A 79 -3.77 1.45 -11.16
C ASP A 79 -2.26 1.20 -11.00
N LYS A 80 -1.49 2.24 -10.68
CA LYS A 80 -0.04 2.13 -10.42
C LYS A 80 0.27 1.24 -9.22
N TYR A 81 -0.54 1.30 -8.17
CA TYR A 81 -0.38 0.43 -7.01
C TYR A 81 -0.53 -1.05 -7.39
N PHE A 82 -1.62 -1.40 -8.08
CA PHE A 82 -1.94 -2.79 -8.41
C PHE A 82 -1.10 -3.35 -9.57
N SER A 83 -0.55 -2.51 -10.44
CA SER A 83 0.30 -2.92 -11.55
C SER A 83 1.80 -2.92 -11.23
N LYS A 84 2.27 -1.97 -10.42
CA LYS A 84 3.72 -1.72 -10.22
C LYS A 84 4.12 -1.63 -8.76
N TRP A 85 3.64 -0.63 -8.01
CA TRP A 85 4.25 -0.24 -6.73
C TRP A 85 4.18 -1.34 -5.66
N ARG A 86 3.13 -2.16 -5.63
CA ARG A 86 3.01 -3.26 -4.66
C ARG A 86 4.07 -4.36 -4.85
N PHE A 87 4.65 -4.46 -6.04
CA PHE A 87 5.66 -5.48 -6.40
C PHE A 87 7.09 -4.96 -6.28
N VAL A 88 7.26 -3.67 -5.95
CA VAL A 88 8.58 -3.07 -5.74
C VAL A 88 9.13 -3.54 -4.38
N SER A 89 10.30 -4.16 -4.45
CA SER A 89 11.12 -4.56 -3.31
C SER A 89 12.56 -4.06 -3.52
N PRO A 90 13.19 -3.47 -2.49
CA PRO A 90 14.61 -3.11 -2.56
C PRO A 90 15.49 -4.35 -2.70
N PHE A 91 16.71 -4.18 -3.21
CA PHE A 91 17.71 -5.25 -3.31
C PHE A 91 18.27 -5.64 -1.95
N THR A 92 18.40 -4.68 -1.06
CA THR A 92 18.83 -4.87 0.33
C THR A 92 17.71 -5.49 1.14
N ASP A 93 17.98 -6.65 1.72
CA ASP A 93 17.10 -7.33 2.66
C ASP A 93 17.67 -7.29 4.09
N GLY A 94 16.94 -7.88 5.04
CA GLY A 94 17.40 -7.97 6.43
C GLY A 94 18.69 -8.79 6.61
N ASN A 95 18.99 -9.73 5.71
CA ASN A 95 20.22 -10.52 5.79
C ASN A 95 21.43 -9.67 5.39
N ARG A 96 21.30 -8.88 4.33
CA ARG A 96 22.32 -7.92 3.88
C ARG A 96 22.69 -6.94 5.00
N LEU A 97 21.68 -6.38 5.69
CA LEU A 97 21.91 -5.49 6.84
C LEU A 97 22.65 -6.19 7.99
N LYS A 98 22.34 -7.47 8.22
CA LYS A 98 23.00 -8.29 9.24
C LYS A 98 24.46 -8.58 8.88
N GLU A 99 24.75 -8.88 7.63
CA GLU A 99 26.12 -9.08 7.11
C GLU A 99 26.97 -7.82 7.25
N MET A 100 26.34 -6.64 7.16
CA MET A 100 26.99 -5.34 7.40
C MET A 100 27.24 -5.03 8.88
N GLY A 101 26.88 -5.94 9.80
CA GLY A 101 27.16 -5.82 11.23
C GLY A 101 26.13 -5.04 12.04
N LEU A 102 24.97 -4.71 11.45
CA LEU A 102 23.89 -4.01 12.17
C LEU A 102 23.19 -4.96 13.14
N GLN A 103 22.86 -4.48 14.33
CA GLN A 103 22.08 -5.27 15.29
C GLN A 103 20.59 -5.23 14.91
N PRO A 104 19.89 -6.38 14.86
CA PRO A 104 18.48 -6.42 14.52
C PRO A 104 17.66 -5.58 15.51
N GLY A 105 16.76 -4.74 14.98
CA GLY A 105 15.94 -3.84 15.78
C GLY A 105 15.06 -2.92 14.91
N PRO A 106 14.33 -1.96 15.52
CA PRO A 106 13.39 -1.08 14.81
C PRO A 106 14.03 -0.33 13.62
N LYS A 107 15.32 0.03 13.75
CA LYS A 107 16.11 0.67 12.68
C LYS A 107 16.18 -0.14 11.38
N TYR A 108 16.13 -1.47 11.44
CA TYR A 108 16.10 -2.30 10.23
C TYR A 108 14.85 -2.01 9.40
N SER A 109 13.70 -2.04 10.06
CA SER A 109 12.42 -1.79 9.40
C SER A 109 12.37 -0.38 8.83
N GLU A 110 12.88 0.61 9.56
CA GLU A 110 12.97 2.00 9.09
C GLU A 110 13.84 2.13 7.82
N ILE A 111 15.02 1.52 7.80
CA ILE A 111 15.92 1.54 6.63
C ILE A 111 15.25 0.84 5.44
N LEU A 112 14.73 -0.38 5.63
CA LEU A 112 14.08 -1.14 4.55
C LEU A 112 12.85 -0.41 4.01
N GLU A 113 12.05 0.22 4.87
CA GLU A 113 10.93 1.05 4.44
C GLU A 113 11.38 2.29 3.67
N ARG A 114 12.46 2.95 4.08
CA ARG A 114 13.01 4.12 3.38
C ARG A 114 13.56 3.77 2.00
N LEU A 115 14.30 2.67 1.90
CA LEU A 115 14.81 2.14 0.63
C LEU A 115 13.65 1.80 -0.29
N ARG A 116 12.65 1.06 0.19
CA ARG A 116 11.45 0.74 -0.60
C ARG A 116 10.71 2.00 -1.07
N SER A 117 10.59 3.00 -0.21
CA SER A 117 9.96 4.28 -0.56
C SER A 117 10.72 4.99 -1.69
N ALA A 118 12.06 5.01 -1.61
CA ALA A 118 12.93 5.59 -2.64
C ALA A 118 12.70 4.95 -4.02
N TRP A 119 12.56 3.63 -4.07
CA TRP A 119 12.24 2.91 -5.31
C TRP A 119 10.85 3.23 -5.86
N ILE A 120 9.84 3.30 -4.98
CA ILE A 120 8.45 3.61 -5.39
C ILE A 120 8.35 5.03 -5.95
N GLU A 121 9.09 5.96 -5.35
CA GLU A 121 9.14 7.37 -5.73
C GLU A 121 10.09 7.65 -6.90
N GLY A 122 10.92 6.68 -7.28
CA GLY A 122 11.88 6.80 -8.38
C GLY A 122 13.15 7.58 -8.02
N GLU A 123 13.39 7.83 -6.72
CA GLU A 123 14.65 8.39 -6.20
C GLU A 123 15.83 7.45 -6.45
N VAL A 124 15.55 6.15 -6.48
CA VAL A 124 16.51 5.07 -6.76
C VAL A 124 15.97 4.22 -7.90
N ASN A 125 16.83 3.99 -8.90
CA ASN A 125 16.51 3.19 -10.09
C ASN A 125 17.54 2.09 -10.36
N SER A 126 18.59 1.99 -9.53
CA SER A 126 19.63 0.97 -9.66
C SER A 126 20.14 0.49 -8.30
N GLN A 127 20.72 -0.71 -8.26
CA GLN A 127 21.38 -1.23 -7.07
C GLN A 127 22.49 -0.29 -6.56
N VAL A 128 23.25 0.33 -7.47
CA VAL A 128 24.33 1.27 -7.10
C VAL A 128 23.78 2.52 -6.42
N GLU A 129 22.63 3.04 -6.86
CA GLU A 129 21.95 4.16 -6.20
C GLU A 129 21.37 3.74 -4.85
N GLU A 130 20.84 2.52 -4.74
CA GLU A 130 20.34 1.98 -3.47
C GLU A 130 21.46 1.85 -2.44
N GLU A 131 22.62 1.33 -2.83
CA GLU A 131 23.78 1.17 -1.93
C GLU A 131 24.28 2.52 -1.42
N LYS A 132 24.29 3.56 -2.27
CA LYS A 132 24.62 4.93 -1.85
C LYS A 132 23.63 5.47 -0.83
N LEU A 133 22.32 5.29 -1.07
CA LEU A 133 21.29 5.71 -0.13
C LEU A 133 21.40 4.93 1.19
N LEU A 134 21.69 3.63 1.13
CA LEU A 134 21.89 2.80 2.32
C LEU A 134 23.05 3.33 3.16
N THR A 135 24.21 3.63 2.57
CA THR A 135 25.35 4.22 3.32
C THR A 135 24.94 5.52 4.01
N GLN A 136 24.23 6.41 3.31
CA GLN A 136 23.76 7.68 3.90
C GLN A 136 22.79 7.50 5.07
N LEU A 137 22.03 6.41 5.13
CA LEU A 137 21.11 6.10 6.22
C LEU A 137 21.80 5.46 7.44
N LEU A 138 23.04 5.01 7.27
CA LEU A 138 23.84 4.36 8.31
C LEU A 138 24.83 5.30 9.01
N ASP A 139 25.15 6.42 8.38
CA ASP A 139 25.91 7.54 8.96
C ASP A 139 25.09 8.30 10.03
#